data_AF-A0A959Q9K2-F1
#
_entry.id   AF-A0A959Q9K2-F1
#
_cell.length_a   1.000
_cell.length_b   1.000
_cell.length_c   1.000
_cell.angle_alpha   90.00
_cell.angle_beta   90.00
_cell.angle_gamma   90.00
#
_symmetry.space_group_name_H-M   'P 1'
#
loop_
_entity.id
_entity.type
_entity.pdbx_description
1 polymer ?
#
loop_
_entity_poly.entity_id
_entity_poly.type
_entity_poly.pdbx_seq_one_letter_code
_entity_poly.pdbx_strand_id
1 'polypeptide(L)' 'SKVQGSKSIEHGGGIFGFLTNGIYLPGEDIYVIVLSNCTCHPPNAVSLQLAALALGKPYGGDGYEPDPA' A
#
# COMPACT_ATOMS: atom_id res chain seq x y z
N SER A 1 -4.05 7.59 6.51
CA SER A 1 -4.42 6.16 6.46
C SER A 1 -3.63 5.32 7.44
N LYS A 2 -4.05 4.08 7.68
CA LYS A 2 -3.36 3.08 8.51
C LYS A 2 -3.31 1.72 7.81
N VAL A 3 -2.21 1.00 8.00
CA VAL A 3 -2.06 -0.41 7.62
C VAL A 3 -1.91 -1.23 8.88
N GLN A 4 -2.93 -2.04 9.20
CA GLN A 4 -2.94 -2.91 10.38
C GLN A 4 -2.63 -2.14 11.68
N GLY A 5 -3.20 -0.94 11.81
CA GLY A 5 -3.00 -0.03 12.94
C GLY A 5 -1.76 0.88 12.86
N SER A 6 -0.78 0.55 12.00
CA SER A 6 0.42 1.36 11.79
C SER A 6 0.11 2.55 10.88
N LYS A 7 0.60 3.74 11.24
CA LYS A 7 0.39 4.95 10.43
C LYS A 7 1.09 4.79 9.08
N SER A 8 0.39 5.08 7.99
CA SER A 8 0.95 5.03 6.64
C SER A 8 0.96 6.40 5.96
N ILE A 9 1.94 6.60 5.07
CA ILE A 9 2.02 7.71 4.11
C ILE A 9 2.01 7.07 2.73
N GLU A 10 1.08 7.48 1.88
CA GLU A 10 0.78 6.76 0.64
C GLU A 10 0.67 7.71 -0.55
N HIS A 11 1.11 7.26 -1.72
CA HIS A 11 0.85 7.94 -2.97
C HIS A 11 0.71 6.95 -4.12
N GLY A 12 -0.35 7.14 -4.92
CA GLY A 12 -0.52 6.46 -6.19
C GLY A 12 0.09 7.26 -7.34
N GLY A 13 0.43 6.60 -8.44
CA GLY A 13 0.89 7.26 -9.66
C GLY A 13 0.34 6.56 -10.89
N GLY A 14 0.15 7.30 -11.97
CA GLY A 14 -0.38 6.74 -13.20
C GLY A 14 0.01 7.56 -14.44
N ILE A 15 0.44 6.85 -15.48
CA ILE A 15 0.59 7.35 -16.85
C ILE A 15 0.05 6.29 -17.81
N PHE A 16 -0.01 6.58 -19.11
CA PHE A 16 -0.50 5.60 -20.08
C PHE A 16 0.39 4.35 -20.10
N GLY A 17 -0.20 3.20 -19.81
CA GLY A 17 0.52 1.91 -19.73
C GLY A 17 1.17 1.61 -18.39
N PHE A 18 1.13 2.50 -17.38
CA PHE A 18 1.78 2.24 -16.09
C PHE A 18 0.97 2.73 -14.89
N LEU A 19 0.99 1.94 -13.82
CA LEU A 19 0.41 2.32 -12.52
C LEU A 19 1.43 2.05 -11.41
N THR A 20 1.39 2.87 -10.36
CA THR A 20 2.26 2.71 -9.19
C THR A 20 1.48 2.94 -7.90
N ASN A 21 1.88 2.28 -6.83
CA ASN A 21 1.48 2.66 -5.47
C ASN A 21 2.68 2.49 -4.52
N GLY A 22 2.95 3.53 -3.74
CA GLY A 22 3.96 3.53 -2.69
C GLY A 22 3.33 3.71 -1.32
N ILE A 23 3.79 2.94 -0.35
CA ILE A 23 3.38 2.98 1.06
C ILE A 23 4.63 3.07 1.93
N TYR A 24 4.71 4.10 2.77
CA TYR A 24 5.73 4.25 3.80
C TYR A 24 5.11 4.13 5.19
N LEU A 25 5.69 3.27 6.02
CA LEU A 25 5.32 3.06 7.42
C LEU A 25 6.46 3.60 8.31
N PRO A 26 6.41 4.90 8.71
CA PRO A 26 7.52 5.53 9.42
C PRO A 26 7.78 4.97 10.82
N GLY A 27 6.78 4.34 11.45
CA GLY A 27 6.95 3.74 12.77
C GLY A 27 7.83 2.48 12.74
N GLU A 28 7.81 1.77 11.61
CA GLU A 28 8.47 0.49 11.42
C GLU A 28 9.64 0.56 10.44
N ASP A 29 9.89 1.74 9.85
CA ASP A 29 10.91 1.98 8.81
C ASP A 29 10.77 1.01 7.62
N ILE A 30 9.51 0.81 7.18
CA ILE A 30 9.17 -0.06 6.06
C ILE A 30 8.68 0.80 4.89
N TYR A 31 9.30 0.62 3.72
CA TYR A 31 8.83 1.17 2.46
C TYR A 31 8.46 0.06 1.48
N VAL A 32 7.22 0.09 0.99
CA VAL A 32 6.70 -0.83 -0.02
C VAL A 32 6.35 -0.04 -1.27
N ILE A 33 6.80 -0.52 -2.43
CA ILE A 33 6.44 0.04 -3.72
C ILE A 33 6.04 -1.06 -4.69
N VAL A 34 4.93 -0.85 -5.39
CA VAL A 34 4.45 -1.72 -6.46
C VAL A 34 4.40 -0.92 -7.76
N LEU A 35 5.04 -1.46 -8.79
CA LEU A 35 5.08 -0.90 -10.14
C LEU A 35 4.39 -1.88 -11.09
N SER A 36 3.42 -1.40 -11.85
CA SER A 36 2.72 -2.15 -12.89
C SER A 36 3.03 -1.56 -14.26
N ASN A 37 3.39 -2.42 -15.21
CA ASN A 37 3.57 -2.10 -16.63
C ASN A 37 2.27 -2.24 -17.44
N CYS A 38 1.13 -2.19 -16.77
CA CYS A 38 -0.17 -2.02 -17.40
C CYS A 38 -1.08 -1.14 -16.55
N THR A 39 -2.08 -0.53 -17.17
CA THR A 39 -3.23 0.10 -16.49
C THR A 39 -4.36 -0.89 -16.18
N CYS A 40 -4.10 -2.18 -16.42
CA CYS A 40 -5.09 -3.26 -16.34
C CYS A 40 -5.39 -3.72 -14.91
N HIS A 41 -4.45 -3.54 -13.97
CA HIS A 41 -4.60 -3.97 -12.58
C HIS A 41 -4.12 -2.87 -11.61
N PRO A 42 -4.99 -2.34 -10.73
CA PRO A 42 -4.58 -1.36 -9.72
C PRO A 42 -3.59 -1.94 -8.71
N PRO A 43 -2.43 -1.28 -8.46
CA PRO A 43 -1.40 -1.80 -7.57
C PRO A 43 -1.72 -1.68 -6.07
N ASN A 44 -2.71 -0.88 -5.68
CA ASN A 44 -2.99 -0.53 -4.28
C ASN A 44 -3.30 -1.74 -3.39
N ALA A 45 -4.07 -2.71 -3.88
CA ALA A 45 -4.39 -3.90 -3.10
C ALA A 45 -3.13 -4.74 -2.81
N VAL A 46 -2.25 -4.87 -3.82
CA VAL A 46 -1.00 -5.63 -3.71
C VAL A 46 -0.02 -4.93 -2.78
N SER A 47 0.13 -3.60 -2.88
CA SER A 47 1.02 -2.85 -1.98
C SER A 47 0.55 -2.92 -0.52
N LEU A 48 -0.76 -2.87 -0.27
CA LEU A 48 -1.32 -3.05 1.08
C LEU A 48 -1.07 -4.46 1.63
N GLN A 49 -1.22 -5.49 0.80
CA GLN A 49 -0.89 -6.87 1.16
C GLN A 49 0.57 -7.02 1.56
N LEU A 50 1.47 -6.51 0.72
CA LEU A 50 2.91 -6.55 0.97
C LEU A 50 3.30 -5.76 2.23
N ALA A 51 2.68 -4.61 2.48
CA ALA A 51 2.91 -3.83 3.70
C ALA A 51 2.45 -4.57 4.96
N ALA A 52 1.28 -5.21 4.93
CA ALA A 52 0.80 -6.04 6.05
C ALA A 52 1.71 -7.26 6.31
N LEU A 53 2.17 -7.91 5.23
CA LEU A 53 3.12 -9.02 5.31
C LEU A 53 4.47 -8.59 5.88
N ALA A 54 5.00 -7.43 5.45
CA ALA A 54 6.24 -6.87 5.97
C ALA A 54 6.16 -6.49 7.46
N LEU A 55 4.97 -6.10 7.94
CA LEU A 55 4.69 -5.89 9.36
C LEU A 55 4.59 -7.20 10.16
N GLY A 56 4.64 -8.38 9.51
CA GLY A 56 4.44 -9.68 10.16
C GLY A 56 3.00 -9.92 10.60
N LYS A 57 2.03 -9.18 10.06
CA LYS A 57 0.61 -9.28 10.42
C LYS A 57 -0.16 -10.03 9.32
N PRO A 58 -1.11 -10.91 9.68
CA PRO A 58 -1.90 -11.62 8.67
C PRO A 58 -2.72 -10.64 7.83
N TYR A 59 -2.73 -10.85 6.52
CA TYR A 59 -3.63 -10.14 5.63
C TYR A 59 -4.98 -10.88 5.59
N GLY A 60 -6.03 -10.31 6.18
CA GLY A 60 -7.34 -10.97 6.25
C GLY A 60 -8.37 -10.44 7.25
N GLY A 61 -8.02 -9.47 8.11
CA GLY A 61 -8.99 -8.73 8.91
C GLY A 61 -8.89 -7.24 8.60
N ASP A 62 -10.03 -6.62 8.24
CA ASP A 62 -10.56 -5.28 8.60
C ASP A 62 -9.63 -4.06 8.89
N GLY A 63 -8.31 -4.15 8.70
CA GLY A 63 -7.31 -3.21 9.19
C GLY A 63 -6.73 -2.26 8.15
N TYR A 64 -7.34 -2.13 6.96
CA TYR A 64 -7.07 -0.98 6.09
C TYR A 64 -8.08 0.11 6.39
N GLU A 65 -7.59 1.18 6.99
CA GLU A 65 -8.39 2.38 7.26
C GLU A 65 -7.88 3.49 6.32
N PRO A 66 -8.63 3.83 5.26
CA PRO A 66 -8.27 4.96 4.41
C PRO A 66 -8.29 6.24 5.26
N ASP A 67 -7.44 7.21 4.90
CA ASP A 67 -7.46 8.51 5.60
C ASP A 67 -8.87 9.12 5.49
N PRO A 68 -9.49 9.60 6.59
CA PRO A 68 -10.69 10.40 6.46
C PRO A 68 -10.31 11.67 5.69
N ALA A 69 -10.95 11.86 4.53
CA ALA A 69 -10.80 13.07 3.71
C ALA A 69 -11.22 14.33 4.48
#